data_AF-A0A0E0I6R9-F1
#
_entry.id   AF-A0A0E0I6R9-F1
#
_cell.length_a   1.000
_cell.length_b   1.000
_cell.length_c   1.000
_cell.angle_alpha   90.00
_cell.angle_beta   90.00
_cell.angle_gamma   90.00
#
_symmetry.space_group_name_H-M   'P 1'
#
loop_
_entity.id
_entity.type
_entity.pdbx_description
1 polymer ?
#
loop_
_entity_poly.entity_id
_entity_poly.type
_entity_poly.pdbx_seq_one_letter_code
_entity_poly.pdbx_strand_id
1 'polypeptide(L)'
;MAVLSRRWRRLPGLLQRLVIDAREFEPAALRAGGHARTKRAMERVAGAVESLLPGDRAIERLRLDAYLLRDESYTVRRVVERLNDAVDSGKVAAGGLELVFRATGGGGAPDQDQPSKRQARRLARLLAAAASPSLLPSVAELSLVNLRFTSPALASLLGRCTGLEELGMYQSDAGFGAVLDVGHARLRRLAVHAVDEAMYKKLRVSSAPRLERVVVANWFCRYAPVSFGHVPCLRELHLKNKAVYYQEP
;
A
#
# COMPACT_ATOMS: atom_id res chain seq x y z
N MET A 1 23.79 -4.81 -13.68
CA MET A 1 22.83 -4.77 -14.80
C MET A 1 22.46 -6.20 -15.17
N ALA A 2 21.37 -6.75 -14.62
CA ALA A 2 20.88 -8.05 -15.08
C ALA A 2 19.98 -7.78 -16.30
N VAL A 3 20.53 -7.92 -17.49
CA VAL A 3 19.78 -7.79 -18.73
C VAL A 3 18.98 -9.07 -18.88
N LEU A 4 17.67 -9.01 -18.61
CA LEU A 4 16.76 -10.08 -19.00
C LEU A 4 16.98 -10.38 -20.49
N SER A 5 17.17 -11.67 -20.80
CA SER A 5 17.31 -12.17 -22.17
C SER A 5 16.27 -11.50 -23.08
N ARG A 6 16.67 -11.11 -24.30
CA ARG A 6 15.78 -10.43 -25.26
C ARG A 6 14.46 -11.20 -25.50
N ARG A 7 14.47 -12.52 -25.29
CA ARG A 7 13.28 -13.40 -25.38
C ARG A 7 12.23 -13.13 -24.30
N TRP A 8 12.65 -12.68 -23.12
CA TRP A 8 11.76 -12.39 -21.99
C TRP A 8 11.10 -11.00 -22.07
N ARG A 9 11.61 -10.10 -22.91
CA ARG A 9 11.04 -8.74 -23.04
C ARG A 9 9.61 -8.71 -23.56
N ARG A 10 9.19 -9.75 -24.29
CA ARG A 10 7.81 -9.87 -24.81
C ARG A 10 6.88 -10.59 -23.85
N LEU A 11 7.43 -11.30 -22.86
CA LEU A 11 6.66 -12.14 -21.95
C LEU A 11 5.68 -11.35 -21.06
N PRO A 12 6.02 -10.16 -20.51
CA PRO A 12 5.09 -9.36 -19.71
C PRO A 12 3.79 -9.01 -20.43
N GLY A 13 3.87 -8.69 -21.72
CA GLY A 13 2.69 -8.39 -22.54
C GLY A 13 1.84 -9.61 -22.90
N LEU A 14 2.31 -10.82 -22.58
CA LEU A 14 1.54 -12.06 -22.71
C LEU A 14 0.91 -12.49 -21.38
N LEU A 15 1.29 -11.84 -20.27
CA LEU A 15 0.76 -12.15 -18.95
C LEU A 15 -0.48 -11.29 -18.68
N GLN A 16 -1.55 -11.93 -18.22
CA GLN A 16 -2.72 -11.23 -17.66
C GLN A 16 -2.35 -10.48 -16.38
N ARG A 17 -1.41 -11.02 -15.59
CA ARG A 17 -0.97 -10.42 -14.33
C ARG A 17 0.55 -10.43 -14.21
N LEU A 18 1.15 -9.25 -14.05
CA LEU A 18 2.56 -9.08 -13.73
C LEU A 18 2.71 -8.76 -12.24
N VAL A 19 3.59 -9.48 -11.54
CA VAL A 19 3.90 -9.24 -10.13
C VAL A 19 5.38 -8.91 -9.99
N ILE A 20 5.67 -7.77 -9.38
CA ILE A 20 7.02 -7.32 -9.03
C ILE A 20 7.05 -7.16 -7.51
N ASP A 21 7.65 -8.13 -6.82
CA ASP A 21 7.70 -8.14 -5.35
C ASP A 21 9.11 -7.76 -4.84
N ALA A 22 9.25 -6.61 -4.17
CA ALA A 22 10.52 -6.16 -3.59
C ALA A 22 11.19 -7.19 -2.67
N ARG A 23 10.42 -8.04 -1.97
CA ARG A 23 10.96 -9.07 -1.07
C ARG A 23 11.74 -10.15 -1.82
N GLU A 24 11.31 -10.48 -3.04
CA GLU A 24 11.97 -11.46 -3.90
C GLU A 24 13.33 -10.95 -4.44
N PHE A 25 13.58 -9.64 -4.34
CA PHE A 25 14.84 -9.01 -4.74
C PHE A 25 15.83 -8.83 -3.57
N GLU A 26 15.44 -9.26 -2.36
CA GLU A 26 16.33 -9.27 -1.21
C GLU A 26 17.34 -10.41 -1.32
N PRO A 27 18.65 -10.11 -1.36
CA PRO A 27 19.66 -11.17 -1.41
C PRO A 27 19.72 -11.92 -0.07
N ALA A 28 19.55 -13.24 -0.12
CA ALA A 28 19.60 -14.14 1.04
C ALA A 28 20.89 -14.01 1.87
N ALA A 29 22.01 -13.63 1.24
CA ALA A 29 23.35 -13.74 1.82
C ALA A 29 23.99 -12.42 2.32
N LEU A 30 23.29 -11.28 2.31
CA LEU A 30 23.92 -10.03 2.75
C LEU A 30 24.02 -9.93 4.28
N ARG A 31 25.26 -9.90 4.79
CA ARG A 31 25.64 -9.41 6.13
C ARG A 31 25.34 -7.92 6.36
N ALA A 32 24.99 -7.19 5.31
CA ALA A 32 24.63 -5.77 5.41
C ALA A 32 23.31 -5.59 6.17
N GLY A 33 23.29 -4.63 7.09
CA GLY A 33 22.09 -4.26 7.86
C GLY A 33 20.89 -3.92 6.97
N GLY A 34 19.69 -3.98 7.55
CA GLY A 34 18.41 -3.99 6.80
C GLY A 34 18.23 -2.87 5.76
N HIS A 35 18.75 -1.66 6.00
CA HIS A 35 18.59 -0.54 5.06
C HIS A 35 19.33 -0.74 3.72
N ALA A 36 20.61 -1.15 3.74
CA ALA A 36 21.36 -1.37 2.50
C ALA A 36 20.78 -2.51 1.65
N ARG A 37 20.23 -3.53 2.33
CA ARG A 37 19.51 -4.64 1.69
C ARG A 37 18.25 -4.14 0.97
N THR A 38 17.38 -3.42 1.66
CA THR A 38 16.13 -2.86 1.09
C THR A 38 16.40 -1.87 -0.05
N LYS A 39 17.44 -1.04 0.06
CA LYS A 39 17.87 -0.14 -1.02
C LYS A 39 18.25 -0.90 -2.28
N ARG A 40 19.08 -1.95 -2.16
CA ARG A 40 19.48 -2.77 -3.31
C ARG A 40 18.31 -3.54 -3.93
N ALA A 41 17.39 -4.03 -3.11
CA ALA A 41 16.16 -4.64 -3.60
C ALA A 41 15.35 -3.63 -4.43
N MET A 42 15.20 -2.40 -3.94
CA MET A 42 14.49 -1.35 -4.68
C MET A 42 15.16 -0.94 -5.98
N GLU A 43 16.50 -0.93 -6.06
CA GLU A 43 17.20 -0.71 -7.35
C GLU A 43 16.86 -1.81 -8.38
N ARG A 44 16.71 -3.06 -7.93
CA ARG A 44 16.29 -4.16 -8.81
C ARG A 44 14.83 -4.04 -9.23
N VAL A 45 13.96 -3.62 -8.32
CA VAL A 45 12.56 -3.30 -8.64
C VAL A 45 12.49 -2.20 -9.69
N ALA A 46 13.26 -1.12 -9.53
CA ALA A 46 13.33 -0.05 -10.52
C ALA A 46 13.80 -0.57 -11.89
N GLY A 47 14.87 -1.36 -11.93
CA GLY A 47 15.33 -1.99 -13.18
C GLY A 47 14.31 -2.96 -13.79
N ALA A 48 13.52 -3.68 -12.98
CA ALA A 48 12.46 -4.55 -13.46
C ALA A 48 11.31 -3.73 -14.06
N VAL A 49 10.83 -2.70 -13.35
CA VAL A 49 9.80 -1.78 -13.84
C VAL A 49 10.22 -1.12 -15.16
N GLU A 50 11.45 -0.63 -15.24
CA GLU A 50 12.00 0.02 -16.45
C GLU A 50 12.18 -0.94 -17.63
N SER A 51 12.40 -2.24 -17.39
CA SER A 51 12.62 -3.22 -18.46
C SER A 51 11.35 -3.94 -18.89
N LEU A 52 10.34 -4.06 -18.02
CA LEU A 52 9.14 -4.85 -18.26
C LEU A 52 7.95 -4.01 -18.74
N LEU A 53 7.84 -2.74 -18.33
CA LEU A 53 6.73 -1.86 -18.73
C LEU A 53 6.81 -1.31 -20.16
N PRO A 54 7.97 -1.15 -20.81
CA PRO A 54 8.04 -0.71 -22.21
C PRO A 54 7.54 -1.72 -23.26
N GLY A 55 6.90 -2.83 -22.87
CA GLY A 55 6.43 -3.88 -23.78
C GLY A 55 5.28 -3.41 -24.70
N ASP A 56 5.04 -4.11 -25.82
CA ASP A 56 4.08 -3.67 -26.83
C ASP A 56 2.60 -3.84 -26.43
N ARG A 57 2.29 -4.78 -25.53
CA ARG A 57 0.92 -5.11 -25.12
C ARG A 57 0.58 -4.56 -23.74
N ALA A 58 -0.70 -4.26 -23.54
CA ALA A 58 -1.22 -3.85 -22.24
C ALA A 58 -1.23 -5.02 -21.25
N ILE A 59 -0.89 -4.72 -20.00
CA ILE A 59 -0.95 -5.62 -18.84
C ILE A 59 -2.30 -5.41 -18.16
N GLU A 60 -3.11 -6.46 -18.00
CA GLU A 60 -4.43 -6.34 -17.36
C GLU A 60 -4.30 -6.03 -15.88
N ARG A 61 -3.34 -6.67 -15.18
CA ARG A 61 -3.03 -6.38 -13.77
C ARG A 61 -1.55 -6.29 -13.49
N LEU A 62 -1.14 -5.22 -12.82
CA LEU A 62 0.23 -5.01 -12.35
C LEU A 62 0.23 -4.90 -10.84
N ARG A 63 0.85 -5.87 -10.16
CA ARG A 63 1.15 -5.80 -8.73
C ARG A 63 2.56 -5.34 -8.49
N LEU A 64 2.72 -4.26 -7.73
CA LEU A 64 4.00 -3.76 -7.28
C LEU A 64 4.06 -3.75 -5.75
N ASP A 65 5.04 -4.46 -5.21
CA ASP A 65 5.46 -4.38 -3.81
C ASP A 65 6.71 -3.52 -3.72
N ALA A 66 6.67 -2.42 -2.97
CA ALA A 66 7.76 -1.46 -2.87
C ALA A 66 8.09 -1.10 -1.42
N TYR A 67 9.39 -1.06 -1.13
CA TYR A 67 9.92 -0.45 0.08
C TYR A 67 10.04 1.06 -0.08
N LEU A 68 9.52 1.77 0.90
CA LEU A 68 9.82 3.17 1.14
C LEU A 68 11.14 3.23 1.89
N LEU A 69 12.16 3.77 1.23
CA LEU A 69 13.50 3.87 1.79
C LEU A 69 13.57 4.99 2.84
N ARG A 70 14.48 4.87 3.80
CA ARG A 70 14.66 5.89 4.87
C ARG A 70 15.36 7.14 4.34
N ASP A 71 16.25 6.99 3.38
CA ASP A 71 16.98 8.05 2.69
C ASP A 71 16.14 8.70 1.58
N GLU A 72 16.58 9.84 1.06
CA GLU A 72 15.98 10.50 -0.12
C GLU A 72 16.41 9.84 -1.42
N SER A 73 16.32 8.51 -1.46
CA SER A 73 16.55 7.77 -2.67
C SER A 73 15.50 8.14 -3.72
N TYR A 74 15.98 8.53 -4.88
CA TYR A 74 15.19 8.84 -6.07
C TYR A 74 14.55 7.57 -6.69
N THR A 75 14.84 6.39 -6.16
CA THR A 75 14.44 5.09 -6.72
C THR A 75 12.94 4.85 -6.61
N VAL A 76 12.32 5.18 -5.47
CA VAL A 76 10.86 5.10 -5.32
C VAL A 76 10.17 6.07 -6.28
N ARG A 77 10.72 7.28 -6.41
CA ARG A 77 10.22 8.31 -7.33
C ARG A 77 10.26 7.82 -8.78
N ARG A 78 11.40 7.28 -9.23
CA ARG A 78 11.54 6.69 -10.58
C ARG A 78 10.52 5.60 -10.84
N VAL A 79 10.30 4.70 -9.87
CA VAL A 79 9.31 3.64 -10.00
C VAL A 79 7.90 4.23 -10.17
N VAL A 80 7.52 5.21 -9.35
CA VAL A 80 6.21 5.88 -9.44
C VAL A 80 6.06 6.62 -10.77
N GLU A 81 7.09 7.33 -11.24
CA GLU A 81 7.08 8.00 -12.55
C GLU A 81 6.91 6.98 -13.69
N ARG A 82 7.55 5.82 -13.64
CA ARG A 82 7.39 4.78 -14.66
C ARG A 82 6.04 4.10 -14.63
N LEU A 83 5.46 3.88 -13.45
CA LEU A 83 4.07 3.44 -13.33
C LEU A 83 3.12 4.46 -13.93
N ASN A 84 3.37 5.73 -13.67
CA ASN A 84 2.60 6.84 -14.20
C ASN A 84 2.60 6.82 -15.73
N ASP A 85 3.78 6.78 -16.35
CA ASP A 85 3.94 6.68 -17.81
C ASP A 85 3.19 5.46 -18.38
N ALA A 86 3.26 4.31 -17.69
CA ALA A 86 2.63 3.08 -18.13
C ALA A 86 1.10 3.12 -18.06
N VAL A 87 0.52 3.79 -17.06
CA VAL A 87 -0.93 4.02 -16.99
C VAL A 87 -1.35 5.02 -18.07
N ASP A 88 -0.64 6.14 -18.22
CA ASP A 88 -0.96 7.18 -19.20
C ASP A 88 -0.89 6.68 -20.64
N SER A 89 0.05 5.78 -20.93
CA SER A 89 0.21 5.15 -22.25
C SER A 89 -0.71 3.94 -22.47
N GLY A 90 -1.59 3.61 -21.51
CA GLY A 90 -2.49 2.46 -21.59
C GLY A 90 -1.80 1.10 -21.53
N LYS A 91 -0.53 1.06 -21.09
CA LYS A 91 0.24 -0.18 -20.91
C LYS A 91 -0.17 -0.96 -19.67
N VAL A 92 -0.81 -0.31 -18.71
CA VAL A 92 -1.52 -0.96 -17.61
C VAL A 92 -2.99 -0.61 -17.77
N ALA A 93 -3.86 -1.62 -17.74
CA ALA A 93 -5.29 -1.40 -17.83
C ALA A 93 -5.78 -0.45 -16.72
N ALA A 94 -6.78 0.37 -17.04
CA ALA A 94 -7.41 1.23 -16.03
C ALA A 94 -8.03 0.36 -14.93
N GLY A 95 -7.69 0.63 -13.67
CA GLY A 95 -8.07 -0.25 -12.54
C GLY A 95 -7.25 -1.54 -12.44
N GLY A 96 -6.18 -1.69 -13.22
CA GLY A 96 -5.30 -2.85 -13.19
C GLY A 96 -4.16 -2.74 -12.17
N LEU A 97 -4.03 -1.62 -11.45
CA LEU A 97 -2.87 -1.38 -10.59
C LEU A 97 -3.12 -1.85 -9.15
N GLU A 98 -2.24 -2.72 -8.67
CA GLU A 98 -2.22 -3.22 -7.29
C GLU A 98 -0.91 -2.74 -6.63
N LEU A 99 -0.99 -1.86 -5.64
CA LEU A 99 0.18 -1.25 -5.00
C LEU A 99 0.31 -1.68 -3.55
N VAL A 100 1.52 -2.07 -3.16
CA VAL A 100 1.89 -2.26 -1.76
C VAL A 100 3.09 -1.39 -1.41
N PHE A 101 2.93 -0.53 -0.41
CA PHE A 101 4.01 0.30 0.12
C PHE A 101 4.37 -0.10 1.55
N ARG A 102 5.66 -0.40 1.77
CA ARG A 102 6.23 -0.80 3.06
C ARG A 102 7.18 0.25 3.60
N ALA A 103 6.91 0.77 4.78
CA ALA A 103 7.94 1.47 5.55
C ALA A 103 9.09 0.52 5.91
N THR A 104 10.32 1.03 5.84
CA THR A 104 11.51 0.27 6.25
C THR A 104 11.91 0.67 7.66
N GLY A 105 11.91 -0.30 8.59
CA GLY A 105 12.36 -0.08 9.96
C GLY A 105 11.33 0.01 11.07
N GLY A 106 10.15 -0.60 10.91
CA GLY A 106 9.18 -0.74 12.00
C GLY A 106 9.70 -1.70 13.07
N GLY A 107 9.56 -1.33 14.35
CA GLY A 107 9.94 -2.15 15.51
C GLY A 107 10.62 -1.40 16.66
N GLY A 108 10.79 -0.08 16.58
CA GLY A 108 11.31 0.74 17.68
C GLY A 108 10.20 1.26 18.60
N ALA A 109 10.58 1.70 19.80
CA ALA A 109 9.70 2.35 20.77
C ALA A 109 8.88 3.51 20.13
N PRO A 110 7.69 3.85 20.67
CA PRO A 110 6.72 4.78 20.07
C PRO A 110 7.23 6.20 19.78
N ASP A 111 8.32 6.61 20.43
CA ASP A 111 9.01 7.89 20.18
C ASP A 111 10.07 7.81 19.06
N GLN A 112 10.58 6.62 18.73
CA GLN A 112 11.56 6.39 17.64
C GLN A 112 10.92 6.23 16.26
N ASP A 113 9.62 6.36 16.21
CA ASP A 113 8.75 6.01 15.09
C ASP A 113 8.65 7.07 13.98
N GLN A 114 9.54 8.05 14.07
CA GLN A 114 9.77 9.09 13.09
C GLN A 114 10.04 8.59 11.65
N PRO A 115 10.70 7.44 11.40
CA PRO A 115 10.88 6.91 10.05
C PRO A 115 9.56 6.59 9.34
N SER A 116 8.63 5.90 10.01
CA SER A 116 7.31 5.54 9.44
C SER A 116 6.50 6.79 9.07
N LYS A 117 6.50 7.80 9.95
CA LYS A 117 5.85 9.11 9.72
C LYS A 117 6.52 9.89 8.58
N ARG A 118 7.85 9.89 8.51
CA ARG A 118 8.59 10.54 7.41
C ARG A 118 8.31 9.85 6.07
N GLN A 119 8.30 8.52 6.05
CA GLN A 119 8.04 7.72 4.84
C GLN A 119 6.60 7.88 4.36
N ALA A 120 5.61 7.88 5.27
CA ALA A 120 4.22 8.16 4.94
C ALA A 120 4.05 9.57 4.34
N ARG A 121 4.66 10.59 4.95
CA ARG A 121 4.65 11.97 4.40
C ARG A 121 5.31 12.04 3.02
N ARG A 122 6.44 11.34 2.83
CA ARG A 122 7.14 11.29 1.53
C ARG A 122 6.30 10.60 0.47
N LEU A 123 5.68 9.46 0.79
CA LEU A 123 4.77 8.76 -0.12
C LEU A 123 3.60 9.66 -0.52
N ALA A 124 2.93 10.28 0.45
CA ALA A 124 1.81 11.18 0.18
C ALA A 124 2.21 12.34 -0.74
N ARG A 125 3.37 12.98 -0.49
CA ARG A 125 3.90 14.04 -1.36
C ARG A 125 4.28 13.53 -2.75
N LEU A 126 4.92 12.37 -2.83
CA LEU A 126 5.34 11.79 -4.10
C LEU A 126 4.12 11.48 -4.98
N LEU A 127 3.10 10.85 -4.42
CA LEU A 127 1.86 10.55 -5.14
C LEU A 127 1.06 11.83 -5.43
N ALA A 128 1.14 12.86 -4.59
CA ALA A 128 0.58 14.19 -4.87
C ALA A 128 1.29 14.89 -6.04
N ALA A 129 2.61 14.76 -6.13
CA ALA A 129 3.44 15.41 -7.14
C ALA A 129 3.52 14.63 -8.46
N ALA A 130 3.23 13.33 -8.46
CA ALA A 130 3.12 12.54 -9.69
C ALA A 130 2.08 13.21 -10.60
N ALA A 131 2.57 13.78 -11.71
CA ALA A 131 1.88 14.78 -12.51
C ALA A 131 0.63 14.27 -13.26
N SER A 132 0.31 12.98 -13.19
CA SER A 132 -0.86 12.45 -13.89
C SER A 132 -2.12 12.40 -13.02
N PRO A 133 -3.26 12.81 -13.59
CA PRO A 133 -4.56 12.53 -13.01
C PRO A 133 -4.94 11.04 -13.05
N SER A 134 -4.23 10.16 -13.77
CA SER A 134 -4.68 8.79 -14.07
C SER A 134 -4.15 7.71 -13.11
N LEU A 135 -2.97 7.90 -12.51
CA LEU A 135 -2.28 6.85 -11.74
C LEU A 135 -3.10 6.39 -10.54
N LEU A 136 -3.50 7.33 -9.66
CA LEU A 136 -4.24 6.99 -8.45
C LEU A 136 -5.66 6.48 -8.71
N PRO A 137 -6.44 7.07 -9.64
CA PRO A 137 -7.72 6.47 -10.04
C PRO A 137 -7.60 5.05 -10.60
N SER A 138 -6.44 4.67 -11.14
CA SER A 138 -6.19 3.33 -11.68
C SER A 138 -5.79 2.29 -10.62
N VAL A 139 -5.59 2.70 -9.36
CA VAL A 139 -5.29 1.79 -8.24
C VAL A 139 -6.55 1.05 -7.81
N ALA A 140 -6.58 -0.27 -8.01
CA ALA A 140 -7.65 -1.15 -7.54
C ALA A 140 -7.33 -1.78 -6.18
N GLU A 141 -6.06 -2.09 -5.89
CA GLU A 141 -5.63 -2.56 -4.56
C GLU A 141 -4.56 -1.62 -4.00
N LEU A 142 -4.75 -1.14 -2.77
CA LEU A 142 -3.74 -0.39 -2.04
C LEU A 142 -3.51 -1.04 -0.68
N SER A 143 -2.27 -1.50 -0.46
CA SER A 143 -1.83 -1.99 0.85
C SER A 143 -0.74 -1.08 1.44
N LEU A 144 -0.98 -0.57 2.63
CA LEU A 144 -0.08 0.32 3.36
C LEU A 144 0.46 -0.41 4.59
N VAL A 145 1.77 -0.59 4.68
CA VAL A 145 2.40 -1.44 5.68
C VAL A 145 3.42 -0.66 6.50
N ASN A 146 3.29 -0.68 7.82
CA ASN A 146 4.16 0.02 8.76
C ASN A 146 4.20 1.55 8.57
N LEU A 147 3.14 2.15 8.03
CA LEU A 147 3.09 3.58 7.70
C LEU A 147 2.18 4.37 8.64
N ARG A 148 2.67 5.51 9.09
CA ARG A 148 1.89 6.41 9.96
C ARG A 148 1.60 7.73 9.29
N PHE A 149 0.36 7.87 8.88
CA PHE A 149 -0.15 9.08 8.26
C PHE A 149 -0.72 10.02 9.31
N THR A 150 -0.89 11.29 8.93
CA THR A 150 -1.90 12.11 9.60
C THR A 150 -3.25 11.82 8.95
N SER A 151 -4.34 11.94 9.71
CA SER A 151 -5.70 11.75 9.18
C SER A 151 -5.96 12.53 7.87
N PRO A 152 -5.58 13.82 7.74
CA PRO A 152 -5.76 14.55 6.49
C PRO A 152 -4.93 14.01 5.33
N ALA A 153 -3.69 13.59 5.57
CA ALA A 153 -2.82 13.06 4.51
C ALA A 153 -3.33 11.72 3.98
N LEU A 154 -3.82 10.85 4.87
CA LEU A 154 -4.42 9.58 4.47
C LEU A 154 -5.73 9.78 3.73
N ALA A 155 -6.62 10.64 4.24
CA ALA A 155 -7.88 10.95 3.57
C ALA A 155 -7.66 11.54 2.17
N SER A 156 -6.68 12.44 2.01
CA SER A 156 -6.31 13.00 0.71
C SER A 156 -5.78 11.94 -0.26
N LEU A 157 -4.93 11.01 0.22
CA LEU A 157 -4.42 9.91 -0.60
C LEU A 157 -5.56 8.98 -1.06
N LEU A 158 -6.39 8.54 -0.11
CA LEU A 158 -7.50 7.63 -0.40
C LEU A 158 -8.52 8.29 -1.34
N GLY A 159 -8.88 9.56 -1.10
CA GLY A 159 -9.83 10.29 -1.95
C GLY A 159 -9.43 10.41 -3.41
N ARG A 160 -8.14 10.28 -3.74
CA ARG A 160 -7.64 10.24 -5.12
C ARG A 160 -7.63 8.83 -5.74
N CYS A 161 -7.72 7.79 -4.92
CA CYS A 161 -7.82 6.39 -5.36
C CYS A 161 -9.30 6.04 -5.66
N THR A 162 -9.91 6.68 -6.65
CA THR A 162 -11.35 6.53 -6.94
C THR A 162 -11.72 5.16 -7.51
N GLY A 163 -10.75 4.42 -8.06
CA GLY A 163 -10.89 3.04 -8.55
C GLY A 163 -10.74 1.96 -7.47
N LEU A 164 -10.48 2.33 -6.22
CA LEU A 164 -10.08 1.39 -5.16
C LEU A 164 -11.17 0.34 -4.86
N GLU A 165 -10.82 -0.93 -5.05
CA GLU A 165 -11.64 -2.10 -4.70
C GLU A 165 -11.16 -2.77 -3.42
N GLU A 166 -9.87 -2.64 -3.09
CA GLU A 166 -9.27 -3.26 -1.91
C GLU A 166 -8.35 -2.29 -1.16
N LEU A 167 -8.59 -2.13 0.14
CA LEU A 167 -7.73 -1.36 1.03
C LEU A 167 -7.19 -2.25 2.15
N GLY A 168 -5.87 -2.37 2.22
CA GLY A 168 -5.15 -3.02 3.32
C GLY A 168 -4.34 -2.01 4.13
N MET A 169 -4.51 -1.99 5.44
CA MET A 169 -3.70 -1.21 6.36
C MET A 169 -3.09 -2.16 7.39
N TYR A 170 -1.80 -2.43 7.28
CA TYR A 170 -1.11 -3.42 8.11
C TYR A 170 -0.06 -2.75 8.97
N GLN A 171 -0.28 -2.73 10.30
CA GLN A 171 0.58 -1.97 11.22
C GLN A 171 0.72 -0.51 10.76
N SER A 172 -0.33 0.04 10.17
CA SER A 172 -0.38 1.42 9.69
C SER A 172 -1.46 2.18 10.45
N ASP A 173 -1.26 3.48 10.66
CA ASP A 173 -2.22 4.33 11.34
C ASP A 173 -2.46 5.71 10.66
N ALA A 174 -3.45 6.45 11.18
CA ALA A 174 -3.75 7.83 10.81
C ALA A 174 -3.41 8.84 11.92
N GLY A 175 -2.55 8.45 12.87
CA GLY A 175 -2.22 9.20 14.07
C GLY A 175 -3.01 8.76 15.31
N PHE A 176 -2.44 9.06 16.47
CA PHE A 176 -3.01 8.71 17.77
C PHE A 176 -4.42 9.29 17.96
N GLY A 177 -5.37 8.44 18.32
CA GLY A 177 -6.75 8.84 18.58
C GLY A 177 -7.54 9.23 17.31
N ALA A 178 -6.97 9.04 16.13
CA ALA A 178 -7.65 9.35 14.87
C ALA A 178 -8.83 8.41 14.62
N VAL A 179 -9.88 8.94 13.99
CA VAL A 179 -10.94 8.13 13.40
C VAL A 179 -10.63 7.97 11.92
N LEU A 180 -10.41 6.73 11.49
CA LEU A 180 -10.23 6.43 10.07
C LEU A 180 -11.61 6.36 9.43
N ASP A 181 -11.97 7.36 8.63
CA ASP A 181 -13.21 7.38 7.86
C ASP A 181 -12.97 6.88 6.43
N VAL A 182 -13.66 5.82 6.05
CA VAL A 182 -13.54 5.18 4.73
C VAL A 182 -14.89 5.28 4.03
N GLY A 183 -14.90 6.05 2.94
CA GLY A 183 -16.05 6.19 2.05
C GLY A 183 -15.62 5.97 0.60
N HIS A 184 -15.93 4.81 0.03
CA HIS A 184 -15.51 4.43 -1.32
C HIS A 184 -16.56 3.59 -2.04
N ALA A 185 -17.07 4.11 -3.16
CA ALA A 185 -18.15 3.49 -3.93
C ALA A 185 -17.79 2.10 -4.52
N ARG A 186 -16.51 1.87 -4.81
CA ARG A 186 -16.01 0.63 -5.44
C ARG A 186 -15.37 -0.35 -4.46
N LEU A 187 -15.17 0.05 -3.21
CA LEU A 187 -14.47 -0.76 -2.22
C LEU A 187 -15.27 -2.04 -1.93
N ARG A 188 -14.63 -3.18 -2.11
CA ARG A 188 -15.16 -4.53 -1.87
C ARG A 188 -14.53 -5.17 -0.64
N ARG A 189 -13.25 -4.91 -0.38
CA ARG A 189 -12.51 -5.51 0.74
C ARG A 189 -11.74 -4.46 1.52
N LEU A 190 -11.92 -4.49 2.83
CA LEU A 190 -11.22 -3.61 3.77
C LEU A 190 -10.55 -4.46 4.85
N ALA A 191 -9.23 -4.33 4.99
CA ALA A 191 -8.46 -4.96 6.05
C ALA A 191 -7.68 -3.90 6.84
N VAL A 192 -7.90 -3.84 8.15
CA VAL A 192 -7.20 -2.93 9.06
C VAL A 192 -6.64 -3.73 10.23
N HIS A 193 -5.31 -3.80 10.29
CA HIS A 193 -4.54 -4.42 11.36
C HIS A 193 -3.82 -3.31 12.11
N ALA A 194 -4.34 -2.93 13.28
CA ALA A 194 -3.82 -1.80 14.05
C ALA A 194 -2.42 -2.07 14.62
N VAL A 195 -1.72 -0.98 14.95
CA VAL A 195 -0.45 -0.96 15.70
C VAL A 195 -0.77 -0.94 17.20
N ASP A 196 0.00 -1.69 17.99
CA ASP A 196 -0.27 -1.96 19.41
C ASP A 196 -0.34 -0.69 20.29
N GLU A 197 0.30 0.44 19.93
CA GLU A 197 0.40 1.63 20.80
C GLU A 197 -0.12 2.96 20.22
N ALA A 198 -0.20 3.11 18.89
CA ALA A 198 -0.54 4.37 18.21
C ALA A 198 -2.00 4.46 17.74
N MET A 199 -2.88 3.84 18.53
CA MET A 199 -4.24 3.41 18.18
C MET A 199 -5.11 4.41 17.39
N TYR A 200 -5.82 3.87 16.39
CA TYR A 200 -7.07 4.45 15.93
C TYR A 200 -8.10 4.43 17.07
N LYS A 201 -8.81 5.54 17.25
CA LYS A 201 -9.96 5.58 18.15
C LYS A 201 -11.08 4.69 17.64
N LYS A 202 -11.28 4.68 16.31
CA LYS A 202 -12.36 3.95 15.64
C LYS A 202 -12.14 3.87 14.13
N LEU A 203 -12.51 2.76 13.51
CA LEU A 203 -12.74 2.68 12.06
C LEU A 203 -14.19 3.07 11.77
N ARG A 204 -14.42 4.11 10.97
CA ARG A 204 -15.76 4.44 10.47
C ARG A 204 -15.80 4.11 8.97
N VAL A 205 -16.78 3.31 8.56
CA VAL A 205 -17.10 3.14 7.14
C VAL A 205 -18.37 3.91 6.88
N SER A 206 -18.25 5.15 6.37
CA SER A 206 -19.38 6.06 6.18
C SER A 206 -20.31 5.60 5.05
N SER A 207 -19.76 5.26 3.88
CA SER A 207 -20.52 4.71 2.75
C SER A 207 -19.62 3.87 1.84
N ALA A 208 -19.95 2.60 1.69
CA ALA A 208 -19.26 1.67 0.80
C ALA A 208 -20.26 0.63 0.27
N PRO A 209 -21.07 0.97 -0.74
CA PRO A 209 -22.20 0.15 -1.19
C PRO A 209 -21.81 -1.21 -1.77
N ARG A 210 -20.55 -1.39 -2.18
CA ARG A 210 -20.02 -2.65 -2.71
C ARG A 210 -19.16 -3.42 -1.72
N LEU A 211 -19.08 -2.97 -0.47
CA LEU A 211 -18.23 -3.59 0.53
C LEU A 211 -18.76 -4.97 0.90
N GLU A 212 -17.96 -6.01 0.67
CA GLU A 212 -18.34 -7.40 0.88
C GLU A 212 -17.68 -7.99 2.14
N ARG A 213 -16.41 -7.61 2.39
CA ARG A 213 -15.60 -8.13 3.50
C ARG A 213 -14.87 -7.04 4.26
N VAL A 214 -14.95 -7.12 5.59
CA VAL A 214 -14.21 -6.27 6.53
C VAL A 214 -13.43 -7.14 7.50
N VAL A 215 -12.13 -6.88 7.61
CA VAL A 215 -11.25 -7.46 8.62
C VAL A 215 -10.74 -6.33 9.49
N VAL A 216 -11.01 -6.41 10.78
CA VAL A 216 -10.37 -5.55 11.78
C VAL A 216 -9.62 -6.47 12.74
N ALA A 217 -8.33 -6.21 12.92
CA ALA A 217 -7.48 -7.02 13.77
C ALA A 217 -6.57 -6.15 14.62
N ASN A 218 -6.13 -6.71 15.74
CA ASN A 218 -5.17 -6.10 16.67
C ASN A 218 -5.64 -4.77 17.28
N TRP A 219 -6.95 -4.55 17.44
CA TRP A 219 -7.42 -3.39 18.21
C TRP A 219 -7.29 -3.67 19.71
N PHE A 220 -7.10 -2.62 20.51
CA PHE A 220 -6.95 -2.71 21.98
C PHE A 220 -8.01 -1.91 22.77
N CYS A 221 -9.05 -1.40 22.11
CA CYS A 221 -10.10 -0.63 22.77
C CYS A 221 -11.24 -1.51 23.31
N ARG A 222 -11.86 -1.08 24.43
CA ARG A 222 -13.09 -1.68 24.98
C ARG A 222 -14.35 -1.39 24.14
N TYR A 223 -14.29 -0.36 23.29
CA TYR A 223 -15.41 0.03 22.42
C TYR A 223 -15.37 -0.72 21.08
N ALA A 224 -16.52 -0.74 20.40
CA ALA A 224 -16.62 -1.34 19.07
C ALA A 224 -15.56 -0.75 18.11
N PRO A 225 -14.70 -1.59 17.51
CA PRO A 225 -13.54 -1.13 16.74
C PRO A 225 -13.94 -0.52 15.40
N VAL A 226 -15.17 -0.80 14.94
CA VAL A 226 -15.71 -0.36 13.67
C VAL A 226 -17.16 0.10 13.82
N SER A 227 -17.57 1.09 13.03
CA SER A 227 -18.98 1.42 12.79
C SER A 227 -19.28 1.59 11.31
N PHE A 228 -20.48 1.18 10.92
CA PHE A 228 -20.95 1.18 9.55
C PHE A 228 -22.07 2.20 9.34
N GLY A 229 -21.99 2.94 8.24
CA GLY A 229 -23.12 3.66 7.64
C GLY A 229 -23.74 2.82 6.54
N HIS A 230 -23.69 3.26 5.29
CA HIS A 230 -24.33 2.58 4.16
C HIS A 230 -23.44 1.49 3.54
N VAL A 231 -23.67 0.22 3.90
CA VAL A 231 -22.91 -0.96 3.44
C VAL A 231 -23.79 -2.19 3.12
N PRO A 232 -24.79 -2.07 2.23
CA PRO A 232 -25.80 -3.12 1.96
C PRO A 232 -25.23 -4.48 1.50
N CYS A 233 -24.02 -4.52 0.92
CA CYS A 233 -23.41 -5.74 0.40
C CYS A 233 -22.51 -6.48 1.40
N LEU A 234 -22.40 -6.00 2.65
CA LEU A 234 -21.48 -6.58 3.63
C LEU A 234 -21.94 -7.99 4.02
N ARG A 235 -21.06 -8.98 3.79
CA ARG A 235 -21.34 -10.40 4.03
C ARG A 235 -20.38 -11.01 5.06
N GLU A 236 -19.17 -10.47 5.14
CA GLU A 236 -18.12 -11.03 5.99
C GLU A 236 -17.51 -9.95 6.90
N LEU A 237 -17.57 -10.19 8.21
CA LEU A 237 -16.98 -9.33 9.22
C LEU A 237 -16.08 -10.15 10.14
N HIS A 238 -14.78 -9.93 10.05
CA HIS A 238 -13.77 -10.59 10.87
C HIS A 238 -13.24 -9.62 11.90
N LEU A 239 -13.34 -10.01 13.16
CA LEU A 239 -13.02 -9.17 14.30
C LEU A 239 -12.04 -9.94 15.20
N LYS A 240 -10.77 -9.50 15.25
CA LYS A 240 -9.74 -10.03 16.15
C LYS A 240 -9.24 -8.98 17.15
N ASN A 241 -9.64 -9.12 18.41
CA ASN A 241 -9.16 -8.29 19.52
C ASN A 241 -7.79 -8.81 20.02
N LYS A 242 -6.82 -7.93 20.28
CA LYS A 242 -5.56 -8.28 20.94
C LYS A 242 -5.50 -7.88 22.42
N ALA A 243 -6.46 -7.11 22.93
CA ALA A 243 -6.59 -6.79 24.35
C ALA A 243 -6.92 -8.00 25.25
N VAL A 244 -7.16 -9.18 24.69
CA VAL A 244 -7.41 -10.42 25.45
C VAL A 244 -6.24 -10.75 26.40
N TYR A 245 -5.01 -10.29 26.11
CA TYR A 245 -3.87 -10.44 27.00
C TYR A 245 -3.89 -9.55 28.26
N TYR A 246 -4.81 -8.56 28.33
CA TYR A 246 -4.96 -7.63 29.46
C TYR A 246 -6.33 -7.73 30.15
N GLN A 247 -7.12 -8.75 29.79
CA GLN A 247 -8.37 -9.04 30.47
C GLN A 247 -8.09 -10.15 31.49
N GLU A 248 -7.70 -9.76 32.70
CA GLU A 248 -7.88 -10.65 33.86
C GLU A 248 -9.39 -10.87 34.07
N PRO A 249 -9.81 -12.08 34.51
CA PRO A 249 -11.21 -12.43 34.73
C PRO A 249 -11.91 -11.55 35.76
#